data_AF-A0A3Q7XSF6-F1
#
_entry.id   AF-A0A3Q7XSF6-F1
#
_cell.length_a   1.000
_cell.length_b   1.000
_cell.length_c   1.000
_cell.angle_alpha   90.00
_cell.angle_beta   90.00
_cell.angle_gamma   90.00
#
_symmetry.space_group_name_H-M   'P 1'
#
loop_
_entity.id
_entity.type
_entity.pdbx_description
1 polymer ?
#
loop_
_entity_poly.entity_id
_entity_poly.type
_entity_poly.pdbx_seq_one_letter_code
_entity_poly.pdbx_strand_id
1 'polypeptide(L)'
;MKKDTAIVSIFVFSIFSFQQFLHVSSSSLLYANQVYKESSGESNLKQEQEHAPEVRCSRERSRAASKVIDEYLTPFVEKENYQLSRKCRLHPENDMFRDQEEHKIYIDRYEWRCGYCKKSFREEKFIDQHFDNRHYNLLNLSDDKCLADLCGALHCDAVMNSKSSRNKCNPAAAARNRHLCEDQGGFFRLAVGALILVLLPVFYLFLYLVQSDMNGRTQELRRISKAGWKSKPS
;
A
#
# COMPACT_ATOMS: atom_id res chain seq x y z
N MET A 1 -20.70 27.28 34.62
CA MET A 1 -21.08 25.85 34.64
C MET A 1 -21.75 25.40 33.34
N LYS A 2 -22.90 25.95 32.89
CA LYS A 2 -23.53 25.53 31.61
C LYS A 2 -22.78 25.95 30.33
N LYS A 3 -22.08 27.09 30.33
CA LYS A 3 -21.28 27.56 29.18
C LYS A 3 -19.98 26.78 29.01
N ASP A 4 -19.36 26.41 30.12
CA ASP A 4 -18.07 25.70 30.13
C ASP A 4 -18.24 24.25 29.63
N THR A 5 -19.36 23.60 29.96
CA THR A 5 -19.71 22.26 29.44
C THR A 5 -20.04 22.25 27.96
N ALA A 6 -20.64 23.32 27.43
CA ALA A 6 -20.91 23.45 26.00
C ALA A 6 -19.61 23.55 25.18
N ILE A 7 -18.62 24.31 25.67
CA ILE A 7 -17.34 24.49 24.99
C ILE A 7 -16.53 23.18 24.98
N VAL A 8 -16.50 22.46 26.11
CA VAL A 8 -15.86 21.14 26.20
C VAL A 8 -16.54 20.14 25.26
N SER A 9 -17.88 20.16 25.19
CA SER A 9 -18.64 19.29 24.29
C SER A 9 -18.32 19.60 22.82
N ILE A 10 -18.27 20.87 22.41
CA ILE A 10 -17.91 21.28 21.05
C ILE A 10 -16.49 20.83 20.68
N PHE A 11 -15.54 20.92 21.62
CA PHE A 11 -14.16 20.47 21.39
C PHE A 11 -14.07 18.95 21.21
N VAL A 12 -14.79 18.18 22.02
CA VAL A 12 -14.85 16.71 21.91
C VAL A 12 -15.52 16.27 20.60
N PHE A 13 -16.61 16.94 20.20
CA PHE A 13 -17.26 16.69 18.91
C PHE A 13 -16.34 17.02 17.73
N SER A 14 -15.57 18.12 17.81
CA SER A 14 -14.61 18.47 16.78
C SER A 14 -13.52 17.39 16.64
N ILE A 15 -12.95 16.92 17.74
CA ILE A 15 -11.95 15.83 17.76
C ILE A 15 -12.53 14.51 17.19
N PHE A 16 -13.76 14.15 17.55
CA PHE A 16 -14.42 12.93 17.03
C PHE A 16 -14.75 13.04 15.52
N SER A 17 -15.16 14.21 15.04
CA SER A 17 -15.39 14.44 13.61
C SER A 17 -14.09 14.38 12.80
N PHE A 18 -12.96 14.83 13.34
CA PHE A 18 -11.66 14.72 12.66
C PHE A 18 -11.14 13.27 12.57
N GLN A 19 -11.48 12.40 13.53
CA GLN A 19 -11.17 10.96 13.42
C GLN A 19 -11.95 10.27 12.28
N GLN A 20 -13.17 10.72 11.97
CA GLN A 20 -13.96 10.20 10.85
C GLN A 20 -13.43 10.68 9.49
N PHE A 21 -12.91 11.92 9.40
CA PHE A 21 -12.27 12.43 8.17
C PHE A 21 -10.99 11.68 7.77
N LEU A 22 -10.24 11.17 8.74
CA LEU A 22 -9.06 10.32 8.51
C LEU A 22 -9.41 8.94 7.94
N HIS A 23 -10.65 8.45 8.15
CA HIS A 23 -11.10 7.15 7.65
C HIS A 23 -11.81 7.24 6.27
N VAL A 24 -12.34 8.42 5.91
CA VAL A 24 -13.12 8.63 4.67
C VAL A 24 -12.28 9.20 3.51
N SER A 25 -11.14 9.83 3.77
CA SER A 25 -10.32 10.45 2.71
C SER A 25 -9.45 9.46 1.91
N SER A 26 -9.45 8.18 2.30
CA SER A 26 -8.78 7.07 1.62
C SER A 26 -9.26 6.86 0.17
N SER A 27 -10.42 7.41 -0.20
CA SER A 27 -11.14 7.00 -1.40
C SER A 27 -11.30 8.10 -2.47
N SER A 28 -10.95 9.37 -2.21
CA SER A 28 -11.50 10.48 -3.02
C SER A 28 -10.49 11.45 -3.67
N LEU A 29 -9.18 11.25 -3.57
CA LEU A 29 -8.18 12.18 -4.15
C LEU A 29 -7.38 11.63 -5.35
N LEU A 30 -7.96 10.67 -6.09
CA LEU A 30 -7.42 10.15 -7.36
C LEU A 30 -7.98 10.92 -8.59
N TYR A 31 -8.02 12.25 -8.57
CA TYR A 31 -8.44 13.01 -9.76
C TYR A 31 -7.77 14.38 -9.94
N ALA A 32 -6.50 14.52 -9.60
CA ALA A 32 -5.74 15.69 -10.06
C ALA A 32 -4.25 15.37 -10.10
N ASN A 33 -3.64 15.63 -11.26
CA ASN A 33 -2.20 15.63 -11.56
C ASN A 33 -1.74 14.47 -12.44
N GLN A 34 -2.22 14.49 -13.69
CA GLN A 34 -1.55 13.91 -14.85
C GLN A 34 -1.15 15.05 -15.82
N VAL A 35 -0.34 16.01 -15.35
CA VAL A 35 0.28 17.01 -16.24
C VAL A 35 1.63 17.40 -15.63
N TYR A 36 2.68 17.40 -16.46
CA TYR A 36 4.08 17.77 -16.17
C TYR A 36 4.90 16.71 -15.40
N LYS A 37 6.03 16.18 -15.89
CA LYS A 37 7.03 16.77 -16.78
C LYS A 37 7.95 15.66 -17.34
N GLU A 38 8.09 15.64 -18.66
CA GLU A 38 9.17 14.98 -19.40
C GLU A 38 10.37 15.92 -19.41
N SER A 39 11.59 15.42 -19.13
CA SER A 39 12.85 15.85 -19.79
C SER A 39 14.12 15.43 -19.03
N SER A 40 14.99 14.76 -19.80
CA SER A 40 16.46 14.79 -19.79
C SER A 40 17.24 13.92 -18.79
N GLY A 41 17.92 12.92 -19.38
CA GLY A 41 18.96 12.11 -18.74
C GLY A 41 19.56 11.11 -19.73
N GLU A 42 19.92 11.59 -20.92
CA GLU A 42 20.57 10.79 -21.97
C GLU A 42 22.04 10.53 -21.60
N SER A 43 22.43 9.26 -21.48
CA SER A 43 23.82 8.84 -21.69
C SER A 43 23.89 7.46 -22.32
N ASN A 44 24.32 7.49 -23.58
CA ASN A 44 24.88 6.45 -24.45
C ASN A 44 25.19 5.08 -23.82
N LEU A 45 24.57 4.02 -24.35
CA LEU A 45 25.29 2.80 -24.71
C LEU A 45 24.76 2.27 -26.05
N LYS A 46 25.63 2.30 -27.06
CA LYS A 46 25.44 1.61 -28.34
C LYS A 46 25.30 0.11 -28.08
N GLN A 47 24.19 -0.49 -28.51
CA GLN A 47 24.22 -1.73 -29.27
C GLN A 47 22.92 -1.86 -30.06
N GLU A 48 22.95 -1.46 -31.34
CA GLU A 48 22.08 -2.07 -32.34
C GLU A 48 22.49 -3.54 -32.44
N GLN A 49 21.58 -4.43 -32.05
CA GLN A 49 21.59 -5.79 -32.54
C GLN A 49 20.13 -6.23 -32.67
N GLU A 50 19.72 -6.32 -33.93
CA GLU A 50 18.45 -6.87 -34.39
C GLU A 50 18.36 -8.35 -33.93
N HIS A 51 17.79 -8.56 -32.75
CA HIS A 51 17.56 -9.88 -32.17
C HIS A 51 16.13 -9.92 -31.65
N ALA A 52 15.46 -11.06 -31.82
CA ALA A 52 14.05 -11.28 -31.50
C ALA A 52 13.67 -10.69 -30.12
N PRO A 53 12.41 -10.26 -29.91
CA PRO A 53 12.01 -9.59 -28.67
C PRO A 53 12.40 -10.46 -27.46
N GLU A 54 13.41 -10.04 -26.71
CA GLU A 54 13.88 -10.79 -25.56
C GLU A 54 12.86 -10.55 -24.43
N VAL A 55 12.07 -11.57 -24.09
CA VAL A 55 11.21 -11.51 -22.90
C VAL A 55 12.11 -11.46 -21.68
N ARG A 56 12.28 -10.25 -21.12
CA ARG A 56 13.04 -10.01 -19.90
C ARG A 56 12.35 -10.55 -18.64
N CYS A 57 11.15 -11.11 -18.77
CA CYS A 57 10.36 -11.64 -17.67
C CYS A 57 10.73 -13.08 -17.33
N SER A 58 11.15 -13.33 -16.10
CA SER A 58 11.42 -14.69 -15.62
C SER A 58 10.13 -15.42 -15.30
N ARG A 59 9.82 -16.49 -16.07
CA ARG A 59 8.63 -17.33 -15.89
C ARG A 59 8.51 -17.90 -14.48
N GLU A 60 9.58 -18.48 -13.96
CA GLU A 60 9.61 -19.10 -12.63
C GLU A 60 9.28 -18.08 -11.52
N ARG A 61 9.89 -16.89 -11.59
CA ARG A 61 9.58 -15.78 -10.66
C ARG A 61 8.14 -15.29 -10.81
N SER A 62 7.62 -15.20 -12.04
CA SER A 62 6.21 -14.84 -12.30
C SER A 62 5.25 -15.84 -11.67
N ARG A 63 5.53 -17.14 -11.79
CA ARG A 63 4.76 -18.22 -11.16
C ARG A 63 4.77 -18.10 -9.63
N ALA A 64 5.92 -17.79 -9.04
CA ALA A 64 6.01 -17.55 -7.60
C ALA A 64 5.23 -16.32 -7.15
N ALA A 65 5.27 -15.22 -7.92
CA ALA A 65 4.46 -14.03 -7.66
C ALA A 65 2.96 -14.35 -7.69
N SER A 66 2.49 -15.05 -8.74
CA SER A 66 1.08 -15.49 -8.82
C SER A 66 0.71 -16.34 -7.62
N LYS A 67 1.56 -17.31 -7.24
CA LYS A 67 1.28 -18.16 -6.08
C LYS A 67 1.08 -17.37 -4.79
N VAL A 68 1.91 -16.35 -4.54
CA VAL A 68 1.75 -15.46 -3.38
C VAL A 68 0.42 -14.69 -3.47
N ILE A 69 0.09 -14.17 -4.65
CA ILE A 69 -1.17 -13.45 -4.87
C ILE A 69 -2.38 -14.37 -4.63
N ASP A 70 -2.35 -15.58 -5.18
CA ASP A 70 -3.41 -16.56 -5.06
C ASP A 70 -3.60 -17.06 -3.62
N GLU A 71 -2.50 -17.16 -2.86
CA GLU A 71 -2.55 -17.59 -1.45
C GLU A 71 -3.01 -16.47 -0.50
N TYR A 72 -2.56 -15.23 -0.71
CA TYR A 72 -2.75 -14.14 0.26
C TYR A 72 -3.76 -13.07 -0.16
N LEU A 73 -3.96 -12.81 -1.45
CA LEU A 73 -4.83 -11.72 -1.93
C LEU A 73 -6.15 -12.25 -2.47
N THR A 74 -6.11 -13.26 -3.35
CA THR A 74 -7.29 -13.80 -4.05
C THR A 74 -8.42 -14.21 -3.09
N PRO A 75 -8.18 -14.85 -1.93
CA PRO A 75 -9.26 -15.24 -1.02
C PRO A 75 -10.07 -14.05 -0.49
N PHE A 76 -9.42 -12.89 -0.30
CA PHE A 76 -10.12 -11.68 0.15
C PHE A 76 -10.88 -11.01 -0.99
N VAL A 77 -10.30 -10.97 -2.18
CA VAL A 77 -10.93 -10.40 -3.38
C VAL A 77 -12.23 -11.15 -3.69
N GLU A 78 -12.18 -12.48 -3.65
CA GLU A 78 -13.35 -13.33 -3.89
C GLU A 78 -14.39 -13.20 -2.77
N LYS A 79 -13.95 -13.22 -1.50
CA LYS A 79 -14.84 -13.09 -0.34
C LYS A 79 -15.64 -11.78 -0.38
N GLU A 80 -14.98 -10.68 -0.70
CA GLU A 80 -15.62 -9.37 -0.78
C GLU A 80 -16.29 -9.10 -2.14
N ASN A 81 -16.28 -10.08 -3.07
CA ASN A 81 -16.75 -9.94 -4.46
C ASN A 81 -16.17 -8.69 -5.14
N TYR A 82 -14.93 -8.35 -4.81
CA TYR A 82 -14.26 -7.18 -5.35
C TYR A 82 -13.73 -7.47 -6.75
N GLN A 83 -13.96 -6.54 -7.69
CA GLN A 83 -13.42 -6.64 -9.04
C GLN A 83 -12.16 -5.79 -9.14
N LEU A 84 -11.01 -6.45 -9.29
CA LEU A 84 -9.75 -5.77 -9.58
C LEU A 84 -9.89 -5.00 -10.90
N SER A 85 -9.44 -3.75 -10.95
CA SER A 85 -9.41 -2.99 -12.20
C SER A 85 -8.42 -3.61 -13.20
N ARG A 86 -8.74 -3.60 -14.50
CA ARG A 86 -7.79 -3.99 -15.57
C ARG A 86 -6.49 -3.19 -15.59
N LYS A 87 -6.46 -2.02 -14.95
CA LYS A 87 -5.25 -1.21 -14.77
C LYS A 87 -4.37 -1.68 -13.60
N CYS A 88 -4.88 -2.52 -12.72
CA CYS A 88 -4.14 -3.02 -11.57
C CYS A 88 -3.04 -3.99 -12.03
N ARG A 89 -1.80 -3.80 -11.60
CA ARG A 89 -0.69 -4.70 -11.93
C ARG A 89 -0.90 -6.14 -11.43
N LEU A 90 -1.69 -6.32 -10.38
CA LEU A 90 -2.06 -7.62 -9.80
C LEU A 90 -3.28 -8.25 -10.46
N HIS A 91 -3.87 -7.61 -11.48
CA HIS A 91 -5.02 -8.16 -12.17
C HIS A 91 -4.63 -9.48 -12.88
N PRO A 92 -5.44 -10.55 -12.79
CA PRO A 92 -5.12 -11.85 -13.41
C PRO A 92 -4.83 -11.76 -14.92
N GLU A 93 -5.60 -10.96 -15.66
CA GLU A 93 -5.39 -10.74 -17.11
C GLU A 93 -4.06 -10.00 -17.43
N ASN A 94 -3.41 -9.41 -16.43
CA ASN A 94 -2.13 -8.73 -16.61
C ASN A 94 -0.93 -9.64 -16.34
N ASP A 95 -1.11 -10.90 -16.00
CA ASP A 95 0.00 -11.86 -15.96
C ASP A 95 0.28 -12.39 -17.37
N MET A 96 1.42 -11.98 -17.95
CA MET A 96 1.78 -12.35 -19.32
C MET A 96 1.84 -13.86 -19.56
N PHE A 97 2.15 -14.66 -18.54
CA PHE A 97 2.26 -16.11 -18.66
C PHE A 97 0.96 -16.83 -18.28
N ARG A 98 -0.07 -16.11 -17.84
CA ARG A 98 -1.31 -16.67 -17.29
C ARG A 98 -1.94 -17.71 -18.20
N ASP A 99 -2.15 -17.35 -19.45
CA ASP A 99 -2.77 -18.24 -20.45
C ASP A 99 -1.95 -19.53 -20.62
N GLN A 100 -0.62 -19.43 -20.69
CA GLN A 100 0.24 -20.61 -20.86
C GLN A 100 0.26 -21.51 -19.62
N GLU A 101 0.24 -20.93 -18.42
CA GLU A 101 0.19 -21.69 -17.18
C GLU A 101 -1.18 -22.38 -17.01
N GLU A 102 -2.29 -21.76 -17.42
CA GLU A 102 -3.64 -22.37 -17.45
C GLU A 102 -3.74 -23.51 -18.47
N HIS A 103 -2.97 -23.44 -19.56
CA HIS A 103 -2.89 -24.48 -20.58
C HIS A 103 -1.84 -25.57 -20.27
N LYS A 104 -1.30 -25.59 -19.05
CA LYS A 104 -0.42 -26.66 -18.58
C LYS A 104 -1.24 -27.74 -17.89
N ILE A 105 -1.46 -28.87 -18.58
CA ILE A 105 -2.28 -29.96 -18.06
C ILE A 105 -1.36 -30.98 -17.37
N TYR A 106 -1.51 -31.14 -16.06
CA TYR A 106 -0.87 -32.21 -15.29
C TYR A 106 -1.77 -33.44 -15.32
N ILE A 107 -1.29 -34.55 -15.89
CA ILE A 107 -2.05 -35.80 -15.99
C ILE A 107 -1.66 -36.73 -14.86
N ASP A 108 -0.36 -37.01 -14.75
CA ASP A 108 0.21 -37.82 -13.67
C ASP A 108 1.67 -37.42 -13.41
N ARG A 109 2.34 -38.14 -12.49
CA ARG A 109 3.73 -37.87 -12.08
C ARG A 109 4.74 -37.82 -13.23
N TYR A 110 4.45 -38.49 -14.34
CA TYR A 110 5.36 -38.66 -15.47
C TYR A 110 4.83 -38.02 -16.76
N GLU A 111 3.67 -37.37 -16.73
CA GLU A 111 3.03 -36.82 -17.91
C GLU A 111 2.45 -35.41 -17.69
N TRP A 112 3.06 -34.46 -18.36
CA TRP A 112 2.58 -33.10 -18.57
C TRP A 112 2.13 -32.94 -20.02
N ARG A 113 0.97 -32.34 -20.27
CA ARG A 113 0.42 -32.17 -21.62
C ARG A 113 0.15 -30.70 -21.94
N CYS A 114 0.60 -30.28 -23.11
CA CYS A 114 0.34 -28.95 -23.64
C CYS A 114 -1.13 -28.81 -24.04
N GLY A 115 -1.83 -27.82 -23.47
CA GLY A 115 -3.23 -27.53 -23.75
C GLY A 115 -3.51 -27.13 -25.20
N TYR A 116 -2.57 -26.45 -25.85
CA TYR A 116 -2.73 -25.96 -27.23
C TYR A 116 -2.57 -27.06 -28.29
N CYS A 117 -1.48 -27.84 -28.23
CA CYS A 117 -1.13 -28.79 -29.29
C CYS A 117 -1.15 -30.26 -28.85
N LYS A 118 -1.54 -30.54 -27.60
CA LYS A 118 -1.70 -31.88 -27.01
C LYS A 118 -0.44 -32.75 -26.96
N LYS A 119 0.76 -32.17 -27.12
CA LYS A 119 2.04 -32.87 -26.91
C LYS A 119 2.26 -33.16 -25.43
N SER A 120 2.77 -34.35 -25.14
CA SER A 120 3.10 -34.78 -23.78
C SER A 120 4.60 -34.73 -23.49
N PHE A 121 4.95 -34.46 -22.24
CA PHE A 121 6.30 -34.23 -21.74
C PHE A 121 6.48 -34.93 -20.39
N ARG A 122 7.71 -35.36 -20.09
CA ARG A 122 8.00 -36.11 -18.87
C ARG A 122 8.05 -35.25 -17.60
N GLU A 123 8.43 -33.98 -17.74
CA GLU A 123 8.65 -33.05 -16.62
C GLU A 123 8.17 -31.65 -17.00
N GLU A 124 7.86 -30.84 -15.98
CA GLU A 124 7.36 -29.48 -16.15
C GLU A 124 8.33 -28.58 -16.93
N LYS A 125 9.64 -28.74 -16.70
CA LYS A 125 10.67 -27.95 -17.41
C LYS A 125 10.62 -28.13 -18.92
N PHE A 126 10.23 -29.31 -19.40
CA PHE A 126 10.19 -29.61 -20.83
C PHE A 126 8.94 -29.02 -21.50
N ILE A 127 7.81 -28.95 -20.80
CA ILE A 127 6.63 -28.26 -21.30
C ILE A 127 6.81 -26.74 -21.27
N ASP A 128 7.47 -26.20 -20.24
CA ASP A 128 7.85 -24.78 -20.18
C ASP A 128 8.74 -24.39 -21.36
N GLN A 129 9.81 -25.16 -21.59
CA GLN A 129 10.68 -24.97 -22.77
C GLN A 129 9.92 -25.13 -24.09
N HIS A 130 8.93 -26.02 -24.16
CA HIS A 130 8.07 -26.14 -25.35
C HIS A 130 7.22 -24.89 -25.58
N PHE A 131 6.67 -24.27 -24.54
CA PHE A 131 5.93 -23.01 -24.67
C PHE A 131 6.81 -21.89 -25.22
N ASP A 132 8.03 -21.75 -24.69
CA ASP A 132 8.97 -20.72 -25.13
C ASP A 132 9.39 -20.90 -26.60
N ASN A 133 9.48 -22.14 -27.09
CA ASN A 133 9.91 -22.41 -28.47
C ASN A 133 8.77 -22.43 -29.49
N ARG A 134 7.57 -22.84 -29.10
CA ARG A 134 6.47 -23.17 -30.04
C ARG A 134 5.23 -22.31 -29.87
N HIS A 135 5.03 -21.74 -28.69
CA HIS A 135 3.85 -20.96 -28.33
C HIS A 135 4.21 -19.56 -27.83
N TYR A 136 5.43 -19.10 -28.10
CA TYR A 136 5.88 -17.76 -27.78
C TYR A 136 4.96 -16.67 -28.33
N ASN A 137 4.49 -16.85 -29.57
CA ASN A 137 3.61 -15.89 -30.25
C ASN A 137 2.22 -15.75 -29.62
N LEU A 138 1.84 -16.62 -28.68
CA LEU A 138 0.58 -16.52 -27.94
C LEU A 138 0.69 -15.61 -26.72
N LEU A 139 1.90 -15.15 -26.38
CA LEU A 139 2.11 -14.20 -25.29
C LEU A 139 1.56 -12.81 -25.68
N ASN A 140 0.82 -12.19 -24.76
CA ASN A 140 0.38 -10.82 -24.95
C ASN A 140 1.55 -9.85 -24.66
N LEU A 141 2.36 -9.58 -25.68
CA LEU A 141 3.52 -8.68 -25.60
C LEU A 141 3.14 -7.19 -25.57
N SER A 142 1.85 -6.84 -25.69
CA SER A 142 1.42 -5.45 -25.93
C SER A 142 1.67 -4.52 -24.75
N ASP A 143 1.88 -5.06 -23.56
CA ASP A 143 2.09 -4.29 -22.35
C ASP A 143 3.16 -4.99 -21.51
N ASP A 144 4.05 -4.20 -20.92
CA ASP A 144 5.14 -4.50 -19.98
C ASP A 144 4.70 -5.17 -18.67
N LYS A 145 3.78 -6.14 -18.74
CA LYS A 145 3.06 -6.72 -17.61
C LYS A 145 3.69 -8.03 -17.15
N CYS A 146 4.88 -7.91 -16.59
CA CYS A 146 5.58 -9.04 -15.98
C CYS A 146 5.31 -9.07 -14.46
N LEU A 147 4.62 -10.12 -13.95
CA LEU A 147 4.42 -10.25 -12.49
C LEU A 147 5.75 -10.43 -11.74
N ALA A 148 6.80 -10.95 -12.39
CA ALA A 148 8.10 -11.12 -11.75
C ALA A 148 8.72 -9.78 -11.27
N ASP A 149 8.30 -8.64 -11.83
CA ASP A 149 8.74 -7.32 -11.39
C ASP A 149 8.25 -6.99 -9.97
N LEU A 150 7.14 -7.61 -9.56
CA LEU A 150 6.56 -7.46 -8.22
C LEU A 150 7.23 -8.35 -7.18
N CYS A 151 8.14 -9.25 -7.59
CA CYS A 151 8.78 -10.17 -6.66
C CYS A 151 9.62 -9.50 -5.56
N GLY A 152 10.06 -8.25 -5.78
CA GLY A 152 10.69 -7.47 -4.72
C GLY A 152 9.75 -7.17 -3.55
N ALA A 153 8.47 -6.89 -3.83
CA ALA A 153 7.44 -6.62 -2.83
C ALA A 153 6.79 -7.90 -2.30
N LEU A 154 6.59 -8.90 -3.17
CA LEU A 154 5.95 -10.18 -2.82
C LEU A 154 6.91 -11.21 -2.21
N HIS A 155 8.21 -10.90 -2.13
CA HIS A 155 9.25 -11.79 -1.61
C HIS A 155 9.25 -13.19 -2.27
N CYS A 156 9.06 -13.27 -3.59
CA CYS A 156 9.02 -14.54 -4.34
C CYS A 156 10.23 -15.44 -4.02
N ASP A 157 11.41 -14.85 -3.85
CA ASP A 157 12.65 -15.60 -3.57
C ASP A 157 12.56 -16.40 -2.26
N ALA A 158 11.80 -15.94 -1.27
CA ALA A 158 11.54 -16.66 -0.03
C ALA A 158 10.58 -17.85 -0.23
N VAL A 159 9.66 -17.74 -1.19
CA VAL A 159 8.69 -18.80 -1.53
C VAL A 159 9.33 -19.87 -2.41
N MET A 160 10.24 -19.48 -3.32
CA MET A 160 10.95 -20.42 -4.18
C MET A 160 12.11 -21.12 -3.46
N ASN A 161 12.83 -20.42 -2.59
CA ASN A 161 14.01 -20.95 -1.90
C ASN A 161 13.86 -20.90 -0.37
N SER A 162 13.82 -22.06 0.28
CA SER A 162 13.90 -22.17 1.76
C SER A 162 15.26 -21.76 2.33
N LYS A 163 16.28 -21.62 1.47
CA LYS A 163 17.61 -21.11 1.81
C LYS A 163 17.79 -19.73 1.18
N SER A 164 17.21 -18.70 1.79
CA SER A 164 17.60 -17.34 1.44
C SER A 164 19.03 -17.10 1.93
N SER A 165 20.02 -17.17 1.04
CA SER A 165 21.24 -16.40 1.30
C SER A 165 20.77 -14.96 1.38
N ARG A 166 20.99 -14.29 2.52
CA ARG A 166 20.70 -12.86 2.66
C ARG A 166 21.56 -12.11 1.64
N ASN A 167 21.08 -11.99 0.42
CA ASN A 167 21.75 -11.23 -0.62
C ASN A 167 21.71 -9.78 -0.16
N LYS A 168 22.88 -9.13 -0.08
CA LYS A 168 22.96 -7.70 0.23
C LYS A 168 22.00 -6.96 -0.71
N CYS A 169 21.23 -6.04 -0.14
CA CYS A 169 20.32 -5.18 -0.90
C CYS A 169 21.08 -4.55 -2.07
N ASN A 170 20.59 -4.75 -3.30
CA ASN A 170 21.17 -4.13 -4.49
C ASN A 170 20.61 -2.70 -4.62
N PRO A 171 21.41 -1.65 -4.37
CA PRO A 171 20.93 -0.28 -4.38
C PRO A 171 20.43 0.17 -5.76
N ALA A 172 20.97 -0.39 -6.85
CA ALA A 172 20.51 -0.07 -8.21
C ALA A 172 19.13 -0.68 -8.50
N ALA A 173 18.86 -1.89 -8.00
CA ALA A 173 17.54 -2.51 -8.12
C ALA A 173 16.50 -1.77 -7.25
N ALA A 174 16.88 -1.40 -6.03
CA ALA A 174 16.04 -0.59 -5.15
C ALA A 174 15.73 0.79 -5.75
N ALA A 175 16.71 1.43 -6.38
CA ALA A 175 16.51 2.72 -7.06
C ALA A 175 15.56 2.61 -8.26
N ARG A 176 15.69 1.56 -9.09
CA ARG A 176 14.74 1.31 -10.20
C ARG A 176 13.32 1.04 -9.69
N ASN A 177 13.19 0.27 -8.62
CA ASN A 177 11.90 -0.11 -8.03
C ASN A 177 11.34 0.92 -7.06
N ARG A 178 12.06 2.03 -6.84
CA ARG A 178 11.66 3.08 -5.89
C ARG A 178 10.25 3.63 -6.16
N HIS A 179 9.87 3.73 -7.43
CA HIS A 179 8.53 4.17 -7.84
C HIS A 179 7.40 3.25 -7.35
N LEU A 180 7.68 1.98 -7.05
CA LEU A 180 6.72 1.05 -6.44
C LEU A 180 6.58 1.27 -4.93
N CYS A 181 7.54 1.98 -4.31
CA CYS A 181 7.61 2.22 -2.88
C CYS A 181 7.37 3.68 -2.49
N GLU A 182 7.14 4.60 -3.43
CA GLU A 182 6.93 6.03 -3.14
C GLU A 182 5.51 6.30 -2.60
N ASP A 183 5.37 5.95 -1.32
CA ASP A 183 4.90 6.75 -0.19
C ASP A 183 4.07 8.01 -0.51
N GLN A 184 2.78 7.80 -0.78
CA GLN A 184 1.75 8.83 -0.62
C GLN A 184 1.59 9.29 0.86
N GLY A 185 2.48 8.90 1.79
CA GLY A 185 2.44 9.24 3.21
C GLY A 185 3.22 10.50 3.59
N GLY A 186 3.98 11.12 2.68
CA GLY A 186 4.78 12.33 3.00
C GLY A 186 3.92 13.54 3.39
N PHE A 187 2.97 13.90 2.52
CA PHE A 187 2.11 15.06 2.74
C PHE A 187 1.18 14.89 3.96
N PHE A 188 0.57 13.71 4.10
CA PHE A 188 -0.31 13.41 5.23
C PHE A 188 0.42 13.43 6.56
N ARG A 189 1.66 12.90 6.63
CA ARG A 189 2.45 12.94 7.88
C ARG A 189 2.86 14.36 8.26
N LEU A 190 3.20 15.21 7.29
CA LEU A 190 3.50 16.61 7.55
C LEU A 190 2.26 17.41 7.99
N ALA A 191 1.10 17.17 7.36
CA ALA A 191 -0.16 17.82 7.73
C ALA A 191 -0.63 17.43 9.14
N VAL A 192 -0.57 16.14 9.48
CA VAL A 192 -0.92 15.63 10.83
C VAL A 192 0.07 16.18 11.87
N GLY A 193 1.36 16.18 11.57
CA GLY A 193 2.38 16.75 12.46
C GLY A 193 2.16 18.24 12.74
N ALA A 194 1.88 19.04 11.71
CA ALA A 194 1.61 20.46 11.85
C ALA A 194 0.34 20.74 12.68
N LEU A 195 -0.72 19.94 12.47
CA LEU A 195 -1.96 20.06 13.24
C LEU A 195 -1.73 19.76 14.73
N ILE A 196 -0.97 18.71 15.04
CA ILE A 196 -0.63 18.32 16.42
C ILE A 196 0.20 19.43 17.10
N LEU A 197 1.18 20.00 16.40
CA LEU A 197 2.02 21.09 16.93
C LEU A 197 1.24 22.36 17.25
N VAL A 198 0.12 22.62 16.57
CA VAL A 198 -0.73 23.79 16.83
C VAL A 198 -1.81 23.48 17.87
N LEU A 199 -2.44 22.31 17.81
CA LEU A 199 -3.57 21.97 18.68
C LEU A 199 -3.14 21.60 20.11
N LEU A 200 -1.99 20.95 20.31
CA LEU A 200 -1.50 20.61 21.65
C LEU A 200 -1.26 21.87 22.51
N PRO A 201 -0.50 22.88 22.07
CA PRO A 201 -0.29 24.09 22.87
C PRO A 201 -1.57 24.85 23.16
N VAL A 202 -2.49 24.94 22.19
CA VAL A 202 -3.80 25.60 22.38
C VAL A 202 -4.62 24.87 23.42
N PHE A 203 -4.62 23.54 23.42
CA PHE A 203 -5.30 22.72 24.42
C PHE A 203 -4.71 22.93 25.82
N TYR A 204 -3.37 22.92 25.96
CA TYR A 204 -2.72 23.18 27.25
C TYR A 204 -2.95 24.61 27.76
N LEU A 205 -2.97 25.61 26.89
CA LEU A 205 -3.33 26.98 27.25
C LEU A 205 -4.78 27.05 27.73
N PHE A 206 -5.70 26.36 27.07
CA PHE A 206 -7.10 26.29 27.51
C PHE A 206 -7.22 25.66 28.90
N LEU A 207 -6.55 24.52 29.14
CA LEU A 207 -6.52 23.88 30.46
C LEU A 207 -5.94 24.82 31.53
N TYR A 208 -4.85 25.51 31.21
CA TYR A 208 -4.23 26.49 32.09
C TYR A 208 -5.20 27.64 32.43
N LEU A 209 -5.91 28.19 31.44
CA LEU A 209 -6.90 29.25 31.65
C LEU A 209 -8.07 28.77 32.50
N VAL A 210 -8.62 27.58 32.26
CA VAL A 210 -9.70 27.00 33.07
C VAL A 210 -9.25 26.77 34.52
N GLN A 211 -8.05 26.22 34.73
CA GLN A 211 -7.49 26.05 36.07
C GLN A 211 -7.26 27.40 36.76
N SER A 212 -6.75 28.39 36.04
CA SER A 212 -6.50 29.74 36.58
C SER A 212 -7.79 30.46 36.96
N ASP A 213 -8.86 30.30 36.19
CA ASP A 213 -10.17 30.88 36.49
C ASP A 213 -10.81 30.20 37.71
N MET A 214 -10.71 28.87 37.81
CA MET A 214 -11.12 28.16 39.02
C MET A 214 -10.31 28.59 40.26
N ASN A 215 -9.00 28.83 40.10
CA ASN A 215 -8.14 29.30 41.19
C ASN A 215 -8.38 30.78 41.53
N GLY A 216 -8.78 31.61 40.57
CA GLY A 216 -9.16 33.01 40.78
C GLY A 216 -10.50 33.16 41.51
N ARG A 217 -11.51 32.36 41.11
CA ARG A 217 -12.83 32.34 41.79
C ARG A 217 -12.75 31.85 43.23
N THR A 218 -11.88 30.89 43.52
CA THR A 218 -11.67 30.41 44.91
C THR A 218 -11.02 31.47 45.79
N GLN A 219 -10.12 32.31 45.27
CA GLN A 219 -9.56 33.46 46.01
C GLN A 219 -10.61 34.56 46.29
N GLU A 220 -11.48 34.88 45.32
CA GLU A 220 -12.60 35.83 45.50
C GLU A 220 -13.59 35.34 46.56
N LEU A 221 -13.99 34.06 46.54
CA LEU A 221 -14.86 33.47 47.57
C LEU A 221 -14.22 33.48 48.97
N ARG A 222 -12.89 33.27 49.06
CA ARG A 222 -12.14 33.31 50.33
C ARG A 222 -12.03 34.73 50.90
N ARG A 223 -12.06 35.75 50.04
CA ARG A 223 -12.03 37.17 50.44
C ARG A 223 -13.37 37.64 51.02
N ILE A 224 -14.48 36.94 50.76
CA ILE A 224 -15.84 37.30 51.19
C ILE A 224 -16.29 36.60 52.51
N SER A 225 -15.57 35.59 53.02
CA SER A 225 -16.08 34.71 54.09
C SER A 225 -15.86 35.13 55.56
N LYS A 226 -15.61 36.42 55.85
CA LYS A 226 -15.52 36.91 57.25
C LYS A 226 -16.25 38.25 57.45
N ALA A 227 -17.57 38.26 57.33
CA ALA A 227 -18.39 39.36 57.83
C ALA A 227 -19.52 38.84 58.73
N GLY A 228 -19.22 38.76 60.02
CA GLY A 228 -20.15 39.05 61.12
C GLY A 228 -21.35 38.12 61.35
N TRP A 229 -21.15 37.06 62.12
CA TRP A 229 -22.21 36.57 63.03
C TRP A 229 -21.85 36.93 64.46
N LYS A 230 -22.49 38.00 64.96
CA LYS A 230 -22.54 38.32 66.40
C LYS A 230 -23.57 37.40 67.05
N SER A 231 -23.14 36.64 68.06
CA SER A 231 -24.02 35.93 68.99
C SER A 231 -24.72 36.92 69.92
N LYS A 232 -26.05 36.83 70.05
CA LYS A 232 -26.80 37.52 71.11
C LYS A 232 -26.63 36.77 72.43
N PRO A 233 -26.31 37.45 73.55
CA PRO A 233 -26.36 36.86 74.87
C PRO A 233 -27.81 36.79 75.41
N SER A 234 -27.94 35.97 76.44
CA SER A 234 -29.14 35.44 77.12
C SER A 234 -30.28 36.39 77.41
#